data_AF-A0A4Y2II86-F1
#
_entry.id   AF-A0A4Y2II86-F1
#
_cell.length_a   1.000
_cell.length_b   1.000
_cell.length_c   1.000
_cell.angle_alpha   90.00
_cell.angle_beta   90.00
_cell.angle_gamma   90.00
#
_symmetry.space_group_name_H-M   'P 1'
#
loop_
_entity.id
_entity.type
_entity.pdbx_description
1 polymer ?
#
loop_
_entity_poly.entity_id
_entity_poly.type
_entity_poly.pdbx_seq_one_letter_code
_entity_poly.pdbx_strand_id
1 'polypeptide(L)'
;MSIVHSDGLGQFQQDNATPHTSRVATKWLQEHSSDFRHFHWPPKSPGINIIEDIWDAMLHAVEKRSPPPRTPMDLLPVLQDSWCEFPPGYLQTLVESMPRRFATLLRARGGPTRY
;
A
#
# COMPACT_ATOMS: atom_id res chain seq x y z
N MET A 1 10.82 16.62 -5.23
CA MET A 1 10.56 15.22 -4.87
C MET A 1 11.87 14.46 -5.04
N SER A 2 12.54 14.09 -3.96
CA SER A 2 13.77 13.30 -4.03
C SER A 2 13.41 11.83 -4.23
N ILE A 3 13.93 11.21 -5.29
CA ILE A 3 13.86 9.76 -5.45
C ILE A 3 14.76 9.17 -4.35
N VAL A 4 14.14 8.54 -3.35
CA VAL A 4 14.88 7.76 -2.35
C VAL A 4 15.27 6.46 -3.05
N HIS A 5 16.55 6.34 -3.40
CA HIS A 5 17.08 5.07 -3.88
C HIS A 5 17.13 4.10 -2.70
N SER A 6 16.46 2.96 -2.83
CA SER A 6 16.59 1.82 -1.93
C SER A 6 18.07 1.40 -1.90
N ASP A 7 18.64 1.20 -0.72
CA ASP A 7 19.98 0.65 -0.49
C ASP A 7 20.08 -0.86 -0.80
N GLY A 8 19.15 -1.38 -1.61
CA GLY A 8 18.97 -2.81 -1.88
C GLY A 8 18.26 -3.58 -0.76
N LEU A 9 17.87 -2.93 0.34
CA LEU A 9 17.16 -3.55 1.46
C LEU A 9 15.64 -3.35 1.40
N GLY A 10 15.14 -2.51 0.50
CA GLY A 10 13.71 -2.27 0.32
C GLY A 10 12.95 -3.57 0.01
N GLN A 11 11.79 -3.74 0.65
CA GLN A 11 10.85 -4.81 0.33
C GLN A 11 9.71 -4.25 -0.51
N PHE A 12 9.51 -4.81 -1.71
CA PHE A 12 8.38 -4.48 -2.57
C PHE A 12 7.23 -5.44 -2.29
N GLN A 13 6.11 -4.90 -1.81
CA GLN A 13 4.90 -5.66 -1.56
C GLN A 13 3.83 -5.26 -2.58
N GLN A 14 3.18 -6.27 -3.15
CA GLN A 14 1.97 -6.16 -3.97
C GLN A 14 1.05 -7.33 -3.64
N ASP A 15 -0.21 -7.25 -4.05
CA ASP A 15 -1.12 -8.39 -3.95
C ASP A 15 -0.86 -9.41 -5.08
N ASN A 16 -1.57 -10.54 -5.02
CA ASN A 16 -1.49 -11.59 -6.05
C ASN A 16 -2.61 -11.46 -7.10
N ALA A 17 -3.03 -10.24 -7.45
CA ALA A 17 -3.97 -10.07 -8.55
C ALA A 17 -3.39 -10.63 -9.86
N THR A 18 -4.25 -11.16 -10.74
CA THR A 18 -3.83 -11.82 -11.98
C THR A 18 -2.83 -11.01 -12.83
N PRO A 19 -2.97 -9.68 -12.98
CA PRO A 19 -1.98 -8.88 -13.70
C PRO A 19 -0.59 -8.88 -13.04
N HIS A 20 -0.52 -8.86 -11.71
CA HIS A 20 0.73 -8.85 -10.93
C HIS A 20 1.45 -10.20 -10.96
N THR A 21 0.72 -11.30 -11.16
CA THR A 21 1.28 -12.65 -11.34
C THR A 21 1.53 -13.01 -12.81
N SER A 22 1.30 -12.09 -13.74
CA SER A 22 1.53 -12.34 -15.16
C SER A 22 3.01 -12.56 -15.47
N ARG A 23 3.31 -13.33 -16.54
CA ARG A 23 4.70 -13.59 -16.96
C ARG A 23 5.53 -12.31 -17.15
N VAL A 24 4.89 -11.26 -17.66
CA VAL A 24 5.54 -9.97 -17.91
C VAL A 24 5.91 -9.30 -16.58
N ALA A 25 4.96 -9.21 -15.65
CA ALA A 25 5.18 -8.62 -14.33
C ALA A 25 6.24 -9.41 -13.54
N THR A 26 6.14 -10.74 -13.50
CA THR A 26 7.10 -11.58 -12.78
C THR A 26 8.50 -11.52 -13.37
N LYS A 27 8.64 -11.42 -14.70
CA LYS A 27 9.94 -11.25 -15.37
C LYS A 27 10.57 -9.91 -14.99
N TRP A 28 9.78 -8.84 -14.98
CA TRP A 28 10.26 -7.52 -14.57
C TRP A 28 10.77 -7.52 -13.11
N LEU A 29 10.04 -8.17 -12.19
CA LEU A 29 10.48 -8.31 -10.79
C LEU A 29 11.80 -9.10 -10.67
N GLN A 30 12.01 -10.11 -11.51
CA GLN A 30 13.26 -10.89 -11.52
C GLN A 30 14.43 -10.05 -12.03
N GLU A 31 14.21 -9.27 -13.09
CA GLU A 31 15.22 -8.36 -13.66
C GLU A 31 15.67 -7.28 -12.67
N HIS A 32 14.80 -6.87 -11.74
CA HIS A 32 15.08 -5.84 -10.72
C HIS A 32 15.35 -6.41 -9.32
N SER A 33 15.65 -7.71 -9.22
CA SER A 33 15.90 -8.37 -7.92
C SER A 33 17.15 -7.88 -7.18
N SER A 34 18.03 -7.13 -7.85
CA SER A 34 19.15 -6.41 -7.24
C SER A 34 18.74 -5.13 -6.51
N ASP A 35 17.60 -4.53 -6.89
CA ASP A 35 17.21 -3.19 -6.45
C ASP A 35 16.32 -3.24 -5.20
N PHE A 36 15.50 -4.30 -5.11
CA PHE A 36 14.61 -4.58 -3.99
C PHE A 36 14.25 -6.06 -3.92
N ARG A 37 13.74 -6.49 -2.76
CA ARG A 37 13.24 -7.85 -2.56
C ARG A 37 11.73 -7.88 -2.75
N HIS A 38 11.24 -8.73 -3.65
CA HIS A 38 9.81 -8.98 -3.76
C HIS A 38 9.30 -9.74 -2.53
N PHE A 39 8.32 -9.17 -1.83
CA PHE A 39 7.69 -9.79 -0.66
C PHE A 39 6.61 -10.78 -1.11
N HIS A 40 6.72 -12.03 -0.67
CA HIS A 40 5.74 -13.06 -0.99
C HIS A 40 4.45 -12.85 -0.18
N TRP A 41 3.40 -12.33 -0.84
CA TRP A 41 2.11 -12.07 -0.20
C TRP A 41 1.22 -13.32 -0.18
N PRO A 42 0.48 -13.60 0.91
CA PRO A 42 -0.50 -14.68 0.92
C PRO A 42 -1.71 -14.34 0.02
N PRO A 43 -2.22 -15.30 -0.79
CA PRO A 43 -3.42 -15.10 -1.59
C PRO A 43 -4.63 -14.68 -0.75
N LYS A 44 -5.53 -13.88 -1.34
CA LYS A 44 -6.83 -13.49 -0.73
C LYS A 44 -6.72 -12.89 0.67
N SER A 45 -5.65 -12.14 0.94
CA SER A 45 -5.39 -11.51 2.24
C SER A 45 -5.38 -9.98 2.14
N PRO A 46 -6.49 -9.34 1.70
CA PRO A 46 -6.54 -7.88 1.57
C PRO A 46 -6.47 -7.16 2.93
N GLY A 47 -7.09 -7.70 3.98
CA GLY A 47 -7.15 -7.05 5.31
C GLY A 47 -5.80 -6.87 6.02
N ILE A 48 -4.74 -7.51 5.55
CA ILE A 48 -3.38 -7.25 6.09
C ILE A 48 -2.58 -6.24 5.25
N ASN A 49 -3.10 -5.79 4.11
CA ASN A 49 -2.44 -4.82 3.25
C ASN A 49 -2.63 -3.40 3.78
N ILE A 50 -1.54 -2.75 4.19
CA ILE A 50 -1.56 -1.40 4.76
C ILE A 50 -2.02 -0.33 3.76
N ILE A 51 -1.98 -0.61 2.46
CA ILE A 51 -2.44 0.36 1.45
C ILE A 51 -3.95 0.62 1.55
N GLU A 52 -4.72 -0.35 2.04
CA GLU A 52 -6.17 -0.20 2.24
C GLU A 52 -6.46 0.89 3.29
N ASP A 53 -5.70 0.91 4.41
CA ASP A 53 -5.84 1.96 5.43
C ASP A 53 -5.38 3.33 4.93
N ILE A 54 -4.42 3.35 3.99
CA ILE A 54 -3.96 4.57 3.36
C ILE A 54 -5.07 5.12 2.45
N TRP A 55 -5.68 4.27 1.62
CA TRP A 55 -6.79 4.67 0.76
C TRP A 55 -8.01 5.13 1.55
N ASP A 56 -8.35 4.46 2.63
CA ASP A 56 -9.45 4.87 3.52
C ASP A 56 -9.17 6.25 4.13
N ALA A 57 -7.97 6.47 4.68
CA ALA A 57 -7.60 7.75 5.24
C ALA A 57 -7.51 8.87 4.18
N MET A 58 -7.06 8.57 2.96
CA MET A 58 -7.09 9.51 1.83
C MET A 58 -8.53 9.87 1.46
N LEU A 59 -9.44 8.90 1.37
CA LEU A 59 -10.85 9.13 1.08
C LEU A 59 -11.46 10.08 2.12
N HIS A 60 -11.25 9.82 3.41
CA HIS A 60 -11.72 10.69 4.49
C HIS A 60 -11.10 12.10 4.43
N ALA A 61 -9.84 12.23 3.98
CA ALA A 61 -9.21 13.54 3.78
C ALA A 61 -9.86 14.31 2.63
N VAL A 62 -10.18 13.64 1.52
CA VAL A 62 -10.88 14.22 0.37
C VAL A 62 -12.30 14.66 0.75
N GLU A 63 -13.05 13.83 1.47
CA GLU A 63 -14.42 14.13 1.92
C GLU A 63 -14.49 15.35 2.83
N LYS A 64 -13.43 15.63 3.59
CA LYS A 64 -13.33 16.80 4.48
C LYS A 64 -13.00 18.11 3.76
N ARG A 65 -12.66 18.07 2.47
CA ARG A 65 -12.35 19.29 1.69
C ARG A 65 -13.62 20.12 1.49
N SER A 66 -13.46 21.43 1.52
CA SER A 66 -14.54 22.39 1.31
C SER A 66 -14.13 23.44 0.27
N PRO A 67 -14.77 23.49 -0.92
CA PRO A 67 -15.81 22.56 -1.37
C PRO A 67 -15.23 21.16 -1.68
N PRO A 68 -16.06 20.09 -1.62
CA PRO A 68 -15.61 18.77 -2.06
C PRO A 68 -15.38 18.77 -3.58
N PRO A 69 -14.45 17.94 -4.11
CA PRO A 69 -14.25 17.82 -5.54
C PRO A 69 -15.51 17.27 -6.21
N ARG A 70 -15.92 17.88 -7.32
CA ARG A 70 -17.18 17.54 -8.02
C ARG A 70 -16.95 16.85 -9.35
N THR A 71 -15.74 16.90 -9.87
CA THR A 71 -15.36 16.28 -11.14
C THR A 71 -14.08 15.47 -10.98
N PRO A 72 -13.83 14.48 -11.86
CA PRO A 72 -12.55 13.77 -11.90
C PRO A 72 -11.34 14.71 -12.09
N MET A 73 -11.53 15.84 -12.78
CA MET A 73 -10.48 16.84 -12.97
C MET A 73 -10.12 17.57 -11.67
N ASP A 74 -11.10 17.81 -10.80
CA ASP A 74 -10.89 18.42 -9.49
C ASP A 74 -10.32 17.42 -8.46
N LEU A 75 -10.59 16.13 -8.66
CA LEU A 75 -10.21 15.08 -7.72
C LEU A 75 -8.69 14.85 -7.68
N LEU A 76 -8.01 14.89 -8.82
CA LEU A 76 -6.58 14.58 -8.90
C LEU A 76 -5.71 15.56 -8.08
N PRO A 77 -5.85 16.90 -8.21
CA PRO A 77 -5.12 17.84 -7.37
C PRO A 77 -5.42 17.63 -5.88
N VAL A 78 -6.69 17.41 -5.54
CA VAL A 78 -7.11 17.20 -4.15
C VAL A 78 -6.51 15.93 -3.53
N LEU A 79 -6.39 14.84 -4.30
CA LEU A 79 -5.72 13.62 -3.87
C LEU A 79 -4.21 13.85 -3.67
N GLN A 80 -3.56 14.59 -4.56
CA GLN A 80 -2.14 14.92 -4.46
C GLN A 80 -1.85 15.79 -3.22
N ASP A 81 -2.66 16.82 -2.97
CA ASP A 81 -2.54 17.67 -1.79
C ASP A 81 -2.75 16.85 -0.51
N SER A 82 -3.78 16.02 -0.48
CA SER A 82 -4.09 15.16 0.68
C SER A 82 -2.99 14.12 0.94
N TRP A 83 -2.34 13.63 -0.11
CA TRP A 83 -1.16 12.77 0.00
C TRP A 83 0.06 13.52 0.57
N CYS A 84 0.28 14.76 0.14
CA CYS A 84 1.42 15.56 0.61
C CYS A 84 1.24 16.03 2.07
N GLU A 85 0.00 16.21 2.51
CA GLU A 85 -0.35 16.54 3.90
C GLU A 85 -0.31 15.33 4.84
N PHE A 86 -0.14 14.11 4.30
CA PHE A 86 -0.21 12.88 5.07
C PHE A 86 0.96 12.79 6.07
N PRO A 87 0.70 12.65 7.38
CA PRO A 87 1.77 12.66 8.37
C PRO A 87 2.73 11.48 8.17
N PRO A 88 4.05 11.71 8.06
CA PRO A 88 5.02 10.62 7.96
C PRO A 88 4.92 9.60 9.12
N GLY A 89 4.60 10.08 10.33
CA GLY A 89 4.40 9.22 11.50
C GLY A 89 3.21 8.26 11.39
N TYR A 90 2.17 8.61 10.62
CA TYR A 90 1.05 7.70 10.37
C TYR A 90 1.48 6.55 9.45
N LEU A 91 2.21 6.85 8.36
CA LEU A 91 2.78 5.83 7.47
C LEU A 91 3.72 4.89 8.24
N GLN A 92 4.57 5.44 9.09
CA GLN A 92 5.44 4.66 9.96
C GLN A 92 4.64 3.72 10.88
N THR A 93 3.57 4.23 11.52
CA THR A 93 2.70 3.42 12.38
C THR A 93 2.06 2.25 11.63
N LEU A 94 1.63 2.47 10.37
CA LEU A 94 1.08 1.40 9.53
C LEU A 94 2.14 0.33 9.23
N VAL A 95 3.35 0.72 8.84
CA VAL A 95 4.45 -0.22 8.60
C VAL A 95 4.81 -1.00 9.86
N GLU A 96 4.93 -0.33 11.00
CA GLU A 96 5.21 -0.96 12.31
C GLU A 96 4.08 -1.89 12.78
N SER A 97 2.86 -1.72 12.26
CA SER A 97 1.73 -2.61 12.57
C SER A 97 1.80 -3.96 11.86
N MET A 98 2.61 -4.09 10.79
CA MET A 98 2.65 -5.28 9.92
C MET A 98 2.90 -6.59 10.68
N PRO A 99 3.88 -6.72 11.58
CA PRO A 99 4.10 -7.95 12.34
C PRO A 99 2.85 -8.39 13.14
N ARG A 100 2.10 -7.43 13.68
CA ARG A 100 0.86 -7.68 14.44
C ARG A 100 -0.29 -8.14 13.54
N ARG A 101 -0.39 -7.56 12.33
CA ARG A 101 -1.37 -7.98 11.31
C ARG A 101 -1.12 -9.41 10.86
N PHE A 102 0.13 -9.75 10.53
CA PHE A 102 0.52 -11.12 10.18
C PHE A 102 0.27 -12.10 11.33
N ALA A 103 0.62 -11.76 12.57
CA ALA A 103 0.32 -12.60 13.72
C ALA A 103 -1.20 -12.85 13.88
N THR A 104 -2.02 -11.85 13.56
CA THR A 104 -3.50 -11.97 13.58
C THR A 104 -3.99 -12.89 12.47
N LEU A 105 -3.48 -12.75 11.25
CA LEU A 105 -3.82 -13.62 10.12
C LEU A 105 -3.42 -15.07 10.37
N LEU A 106 -2.24 -15.30 10.95
CA LEU A 106 -1.77 -16.63 11.32
C LEU A 106 -2.68 -17.28 12.38
N ARG A 107 -3.07 -16.51 13.41
CA ARG A 107 -4.04 -16.98 14.43
C ARG A 107 -5.41 -17.31 13.82
N ALA A 108 -5.84 -16.51 12.86
CA ALA A 108 -7.07 -16.74 12.10
C ALA A 108 -6.96 -17.87 11.06
N ARG A 109 -5.77 -18.47 10.89
CA ARG A 109 -5.48 -19.51 9.89
C ARG A 109 -5.84 -19.06 8.46
N GLY A 110 -5.56 -17.80 8.14
CA GLY A 110 -5.92 -17.19 6.85
C GLY A 110 -7.37 -16.73 6.73
N GLY A 111 -8.16 -16.85 7.81
CA GLY A 111 -9.52 -16.29 7.89
C GLY A 111 -9.54 -14.77 8.10
N PRO A 112 -10.73 -14.16 8.13
CA PRO A 112 -10.90 -12.72 8.31
C PRO A 112 -10.23 -12.19 9.58
N THR A 113 -9.66 -10.99 9.49
CA THR A 113 -9.03 -10.29 10.60
C THR A 113 -9.84 -9.06 11.01
N ARG A 114 -9.50 -8.46 12.15
CA ARG A 114 -10.04 -7.15 12.58
C ARG A 114 -9.48 -5.96 11.78
N TYR A 115 -8.42 -6.24 11.02
CA TYR A 115 -7.83 -5.36 10.02
C TYR A 115 -8.50 -5.70 8.69
#